data_AF-A0AAE0KZN5-F1
#
_entry.id   AF-A0AAE0KZN5-F1
#
_cell.length_a   1.000
_cell.length_b   1.000
_cell.length_c   1.000
_cell.angle_alpha   90.00
_cell.angle_beta   90.00
_cell.angle_gamma   90.00
#
_symmetry.space_group_name_H-M   'P 1'
#
loop_
_entity.id
_entity.type
_entity.pdbx_description
1 polymer ?
#
loop_
_entity_poly.entity_id
_entity_poly.type
_entity_poly.pdbx_seq_one_letter_code
_entity_poly.pdbx_strand_id
1 'polypeptide(L)'
;MRVVLALSSPAYACCLAFPWGLRAWNEGGGRQSHLVNAFMHCDLLSRDDAEAAMASYVHTLTEEYFQWMAGKFGMVKYDPEMGLQYMQLMARHRADFTLSFRLLSELPSLAESFELSDAQLVEVLEPALPPDASGSWIPEWGAWVRRYLVVVEEGLAEAELSDEERRCRMDSHNPLYIPRNYLLQVAIEATEKGNHAPLLELLQVLKTPYVAQDGMHAYAHPAPDWARKAEVMQHCAGVM
;
A
#
# COMPACT_ATOMS: atom_id res chain seq x y z
N MET A 1 -14.95 18.20 14.04
CA MET A 1 -15.76 17.33 13.17
C MET A 1 -14.97 16.04 12.96
N ARG A 2 -15.27 15.00 13.75
CA ARG A 2 -14.51 13.74 13.77
C ARG A 2 -14.96 12.86 12.61
N VAL A 3 -14.14 12.72 11.57
CA VAL A 3 -14.36 11.72 10.53
C VAL A 3 -13.85 10.39 11.06
N VAL A 4 -14.75 9.61 11.66
CA VAL A 4 -14.50 8.21 12.01
C VAL A 4 -14.74 7.40 10.73
N LEU A 5 -13.67 7.02 10.04
CA LEU A 5 -13.73 6.12 8.89
C LEU A 5 -14.02 4.70 9.38
N ALA A 6 -15.31 4.33 9.37
CA ALA A 6 -15.73 2.94 9.48
C ALA A 6 -15.55 2.27 8.11
N LEU A 7 -14.37 1.67 7.88
CA LEU A 7 -14.13 0.76 6.76
C LEU A 7 -14.12 -0.68 7.28
N SER A 8 -15.31 -1.28 7.33
CA SER A 8 -15.52 -2.69 7.62
C SER A 8 -15.61 -3.49 6.31
N SER A 9 -14.49 -4.06 5.85
CA SER A 9 -14.50 -5.14 4.85
C SER A 9 -13.29 -6.10 5.04
N PRO A 10 -13.45 -7.43 4.92
CA PRO A 10 -12.54 -8.43 5.50
C PRO A 10 -11.39 -8.89 4.58
N ALA A 11 -11.03 -8.14 3.53
CA ALA A 11 -10.24 -8.70 2.43
C ALA A 11 -8.71 -8.55 2.52
N TYR A 12 -8.14 -7.99 3.60
CA TYR A 12 -6.70 -7.72 3.71
C TYR A 12 -6.16 -8.15 5.07
N ALA A 13 -6.05 -9.45 5.29
CA ALA A 13 -5.72 -10.02 6.59
C ALA A 13 -4.21 -10.20 6.88
N CYS A 14 -3.33 -9.87 5.94
CA CYS A 14 -1.89 -10.10 6.10
C CYS A 14 -1.18 -9.06 6.98
N CYS A 15 -1.68 -7.82 7.02
CA CYS A 15 -1.32 -6.82 8.04
C CYS A 15 -2.18 -6.96 9.33
N LEU A 16 -3.02 -8.00 9.43
CA LEU A 16 -3.97 -8.24 10.53
C LEU A 16 -3.69 -9.53 11.31
N ALA A 17 -2.42 -9.90 11.54
CA ALA A 17 -2.11 -10.92 12.54
C ALA A 17 -2.30 -10.44 14.00
N PHE A 18 -3.11 -9.40 14.20
CA PHE A 18 -3.72 -9.00 15.46
C PHE A 18 -5.08 -8.37 15.12
N PRO A 19 -6.14 -8.55 15.94
CA PRO A 19 -7.38 -7.75 15.86
C PRO A 19 -7.12 -6.24 15.90
N TRP A 20 -5.88 -5.87 16.20
CA TRP A 20 -5.33 -4.56 16.17
C TRP A 20 -4.93 -4.06 14.79
N GLY A 21 -4.62 -4.81 13.73
CA GLY A 21 -3.86 -4.29 12.56
C GLY A 21 -4.51 -3.21 11.67
N LEU A 22 -5.83 -3.22 11.44
CA LEU A 22 -6.54 -2.15 10.70
C LEU A 22 -6.93 -1.01 11.65
N ARG A 23 -7.30 -1.38 12.89
CA ARG A 23 -7.31 -0.46 14.01
C ARG A 23 -5.93 0.14 14.25
N ALA A 24 -4.82 -0.48 13.85
CA ALA A 24 -3.48 -0.11 14.27
C ALA A 24 -2.93 0.97 13.38
N TRP A 25 -3.21 0.86 12.10
CA TRP A 25 -2.84 1.86 11.13
C TRP A 25 -3.73 3.10 11.30
N ASN A 26 -5.04 2.92 11.48
CA ASN A 26 -5.99 4.04 11.66
C ASN A 26 -6.06 4.61 13.09
N GLU A 27 -5.78 3.82 14.13
CA GLU A 27 -5.55 4.25 15.52
C GLU A 27 -4.05 4.41 15.81
N GLY A 28 -3.21 4.59 14.79
CA GLY A 28 -1.79 4.92 14.99
C GLY A 28 -1.63 6.12 15.92
N GLY A 29 -2.51 7.13 15.81
CA GLY A 29 -2.60 8.23 16.77
C GLY A 29 -3.09 7.84 18.17
N GLY A 30 -3.87 6.76 18.30
CA GLY A 30 -4.38 6.22 19.57
C GLY A 30 -3.38 5.36 20.34
N ARG A 31 -2.38 4.73 19.68
CA ARG A 31 -1.31 4.02 20.40
C ARG A 31 -0.17 4.89 20.87
N GLN A 32 0.11 5.98 20.16
CA GLN A 32 1.11 6.95 20.61
C GLN A 32 0.63 7.67 21.87
N SER A 33 -0.67 7.91 22.00
CA SER A 33 -1.24 8.44 23.24
C SER A 33 -1.11 7.44 24.40
N HIS A 34 -1.11 6.13 24.17
CA HIS A 34 -0.81 5.14 25.23
C HIS A 34 0.65 5.22 25.70
N LEU A 35 1.60 5.43 24.79
CA LEU A 35 3.02 5.59 25.16
C LEU A 35 3.25 6.90 25.94
N VAL A 36 2.66 8.01 25.46
CA VAL A 36 2.74 9.30 26.15
C VAL A 36 2.07 9.24 27.52
N ASN A 37 0.92 8.56 27.64
CA ASN A 37 0.28 8.30 28.93
C ASN A 37 1.17 7.46 29.86
N ALA A 38 1.87 6.44 29.34
CA ALA A 38 2.79 5.65 30.14
C ALA A 38 3.97 6.49 30.67
N PHE A 39 4.53 7.39 29.86
CA PHE A 39 5.60 8.29 30.30
C PHE A 39 5.12 9.31 31.34
N MET A 40 3.90 9.84 31.21
CA MET A 40 3.29 10.68 32.25
C MET A 40 3.08 9.91 33.55
N HIS A 41 2.63 8.64 33.49
CA HIS A 41 2.42 7.82 34.69
C HIS A 41 3.71 7.45 35.43
N CYS A 42 4.85 7.44 34.73
CA CYS A 42 6.17 7.20 35.31
C CYS A 42 6.87 8.49 35.76
N ASP A 43 6.17 9.64 35.76
CA ASP A 43 6.73 10.98 36.03
C ASP A 43 7.95 11.33 35.15
N LEU A 44 8.06 10.71 33.96
CA LEU A 44 9.13 10.94 32.99
C LEU A 44 8.82 12.10 32.03
N LEU A 45 7.56 12.54 31.99
CA LEU A 45 7.07 13.60 31.11
C LEU A 45 5.99 14.39 31.85
N SER A 46 6.09 15.72 31.85
CA SER A 46 5.03 16.56 32.41
C SER A 46 3.80 16.55 31.50
N ARG A 47 2.63 16.94 32.05
CA ARG A 47 1.40 17.08 31.25
C ARG A 47 1.58 18.09 30.12
N ASP A 48 2.19 19.23 30.42
CA ASP A 48 2.37 20.31 29.44
C ASP A 48 3.32 19.87 28.31
N ASP A 49 4.40 19.16 28.65
CA ASP A 49 5.33 18.59 27.67
C ASP A 49 4.67 17.48 26.83
N ALA A 50 3.82 16.65 27.44
CA ALA A 50 3.06 15.61 26.76
C ALA A 50 2.06 16.17 25.75
N GLU A 51 1.32 17.22 26.12
CA GLU A 51 0.38 17.90 25.24
C GLU A 51 1.12 18.59 24.08
N ALA A 52 2.24 19.27 24.35
CA ALA A 52 3.08 19.88 23.34
C ALA A 52 3.68 18.83 22.37
N ALA A 53 4.19 17.71 22.90
CA ALA A 53 4.75 16.63 22.09
C ALA A 53 3.70 15.97 21.19
N MET A 54 2.49 15.73 21.71
CA MET A 54 1.39 15.15 20.92
C MET A 54 0.91 16.09 19.82
N ALA A 55 0.83 17.39 20.10
CA ALA A 55 0.48 18.40 19.09
C ALA A 55 1.51 18.43 17.95
N SER A 56 2.81 18.42 18.28
CA SER A 56 3.89 18.35 17.29
C SER A 56 3.85 17.04 16.51
N TYR A 57 3.64 15.90 17.17
CA TYR A 57 3.59 14.58 16.53
C TYR A 57 2.53 14.51 15.44
N VAL A 58 1.30 14.97 15.71
CA VAL A 58 0.21 14.91 14.73
C VAL A 58 0.52 15.76 13.50
N HIS A 59 1.10 16.94 13.71
CA HIS A 59 1.49 17.83 12.62
C HIS A 59 2.57 17.18 11.74
N THR A 60 3.70 16.77 12.34
CA THR A 60 4.81 16.15 11.62
C THR A 60 4.38 14.86 10.92
N LEU A 61 3.64 13.98 11.60
CA LEU A 61 3.14 12.74 10.98
C LEU A 61 2.29 13.04 9.75
N THR A 62 1.40 14.03 9.84
CA THR A 62 0.49 14.36 8.74
C THR A 62 1.25 14.91 7.55
N GLU A 63 2.21 15.81 7.79
CA GLU A 63 3.06 16.38 6.73
C GLU A 63 3.89 15.31 6.04
N GLU A 64 4.63 14.50 6.80
CA GLU A 64 5.44 13.40 6.28
C GLU A 64 4.60 12.35 5.54
N TYR A 65 3.42 12.00 6.10
CA TYR A 65 2.48 11.08 5.45
C TYR A 65 1.99 11.63 4.11
N PHE A 66 1.64 12.92 4.03
CA PHE A 66 1.19 13.53 2.78
C PHE A 66 2.31 13.61 1.75
N GLN A 67 3.53 13.94 2.16
CA GLN A 67 4.69 13.94 1.25
C GLN A 67 4.97 12.54 0.72
N TRP A 68 4.98 11.54 1.60
CA TRP A 68 5.20 10.14 1.20
C TRP A 68 4.10 9.62 0.27
N MET A 69 2.83 9.90 0.58
CA MET A 69 1.69 9.50 -0.26
C MET A 69 1.68 10.24 -1.60
N ALA A 70 2.06 11.51 -1.65
CA ALA A 70 2.28 12.23 -2.90
C ALA A 70 3.31 11.49 -3.77
N GLY A 71 4.42 11.06 -3.17
CA GLY A 71 5.44 10.24 -3.82
C GLY A 71 4.90 8.91 -4.36
N LYS A 72 4.11 8.17 -3.57
CA LYS A 72 3.49 6.90 -4.00
C LYS A 72 2.55 7.09 -5.18
N PHE A 73 1.76 8.16 -5.20
CA PHE A 73 0.84 8.45 -6.30
C PHE A 73 1.50 9.20 -7.46
N GLY A 74 2.72 9.72 -7.31
CA GLY A 74 3.31 10.59 -8.31
C GLY A 74 2.63 11.97 -8.41
N MET A 75 1.82 12.35 -7.42
CA MET A 75 1.23 13.68 -7.35
C MET A 75 2.28 14.69 -6.87
N VAL A 76 2.22 15.93 -7.37
CA VAL A 76 3.03 17.03 -6.81
C VAL A 76 2.55 17.39 -5.41
N LYS A 77 1.24 17.42 -5.21
CA LYS A 77 0.60 17.60 -3.91
C LYS A 77 -0.42 16.48 -3.71
N TYR A 78 -0.33 15.81 -2.56
CA TYR A 78 -1.25 14.72 -2.25
C TYR A 78 -2.69 15.23 -2.11
N ASP A 79 -3.63 14.52 -2.75
CA ASP A 79 -5.07 14.66 -2.56
C ASP A 79 -5.58 13.56 -1.61
N PRO A 80 -5.93 13.89 -0.35
CA PRO A 80 -6.39 12.90 0.63
C PRO A 80 -7.71 12.22 0.24
N GLU A 81 -8.60 12.91 -0.47
CA GLU A 81 -9.87 12.34 -0.89
C GLU A 81 -9.65 11.30 -1.98
N MET A 82 -8.85 11.63 -3.00
CA MET A 82 -8.51 10.70 -4.07
C MET A 82 -7.76 9.48 -3.55
N GLY A 83 -6.81 9.68 -2.63
CA GLY A 83 -6.09 8.57 -1.99
C GLY A 83 -7.01 7.67 -1.17
N LEU A 84 -7.97 8.24 -0.43
CA LEU A 84 -8.98 7.44 0.29
C LEU A 84 -9.86 6.63 -0.68
N GLN A 85 -10.31 7.23 -1.78
CA GLN A 85 -11.11 6.53 -2.79
C GLN A 85 -10.34 5.36 -3.40
N TYR A 86 -9.04 5.54 -3.67
CA TYR A 86 -8.17 4.47 -4.17
C TYR A 86 -8.08 3.30 -3.18
N MET A 87 -7.86 3.61 -1.90
CA MET A 87 -7.83 2.62 -0.82
C MET A 87 -9.16 1.87 -0.71
N GLN A 88 -10.30 2.55 -0.92
CA GLN A 88 -11.62 1.93 -0.92
C GLN A 88 -11.84 1.03 -2.14
N LEU A 89 -11.35 1.40 -3.32
CA LEU A 89 -11.38 0.55 -4.51
C LEU A 89 -10.59 -0.72 -4.29
N MET A 90 -9.35 -0.60 -3.80
CA MET A 90 -8.56 -1.77 -3.40
C MET A 90 -9.34 -2.60 -2.38
N ALA A 91 -9.82 -2.01 -1.29
CA ALA A 91 -10.58 -2.71 -0.26
C ALA A 91 -11.78 -3.51 -0.81
N ARG A 92 -12.57 -2.88 -1.70
CA ARG A 92 -13.77 -3.45 -2.31
C ARG A 92 -13.45 -4.60 -3.24
N HIS A 93 -12.47 -4.41 -4.13
CA HIS A 93 -12.15 -5.37 -5.19
C HIS A 93 -11.05 -6.37 -4.80
N ARG A 94 -10.51 -6.27 -3.58
CA ARG A 94 -9.44 -7.17 -3.08
C ARG A 94 -8.16 -7.13 -3.93
N ALA A 95 -7.84 -5.96 -4.50
CA ALA A 95 -6.60 -5.69 -5.22
C ALA A 95 -5.33 -5.70 -4.34
N ASP A 96 -4.25 -6.34 -4.79
CA ASP A 96 -2.97 -6.35 -4.08
C ASP A 96 -2.42 -4.93 -3.84
N PHE A 97 -2.35 -4.51 -2.58
CA PHE A 97 -1.98 -3.14 -2.20
C PHE A 97 -0.65 -2.68 -2.83
N THR A 98 0.39 -3.52 -2.76
CA THR A 98 1.72 -3.11 -3.22
C THR A 98 1.78 -3.06 -4.74
N LEU A 99 1.23 -4.07 -5.42
CA LEU A 99 1.18 -4.08 -6.87
C LEU A 99 0.26 -2.98 -7.42
N SER A 100 -0.85 -2.64 -6.77
CA SER A 100 -1.71 -1.54 -7.21
C SER A 100 -0.92 -0.24 -7.33
N PHE A 101 -0.16 0.13 -6.29
CA PHE A 101 0.70 1.32 -6.34
C PHE A 101 1.85 1.19 -7.36
N ARG A 102 2.47 0.01 -7.46
CA ARG A 102 3.55 -0.21 -8.43
C ARG A 102 3.04 -0.11 -9.87
N LEU A 103 1.92 -0.74 -10.20
CA LEU A 103 1.35 -0.72 -11.55
C LEU A 103 0.81 0.65 -11.94
N LEU A 104 0.47 1.51 -10.98
CA LEU A 104 0.07 2.89 -11.25
C LEU A 104 1.22 3.71 -11.89
N SER A 105 2.49 3.39 -11.60
CA SER A 105 3.64 4.01 -12.28
C SER A 105 3.91 3.42 -13.67
N GLU A 106 3.34 2.25 -13.96
CA GLU A 106 3.46 1.54 -15.23
C GLU A 106 2.34 1.90 -16.22
N LEU A 107 1.42 2.80 -15.84
CA LEU A 107 0.50 3.41 -16.80
C LEU A 107 1.29 4.03 -17.97
N PRO A 108 0.76 3.99 -19.20
CA PRO A 108 1.37 4.65 -20.36
C PRO A 108 1.60 6.14 -20.10
N SER A 109 2.36 6.78 -20.99
CA SER A 109 2.62 8.21 -20.83
C SER A 109 1.32 8.99 -20.66
N LEU A 110 1.33 10.11 -19.94
CA LEU A 110 0.09 10.88 -19.69
C LEU A 110 -0.66 11.18 -20.99
N ALA A 111 0.07 11.61 -22.03
CA ALA A 111 -0.48 11.89 -23.35
C ALA A 111 -1.17 10.67 -23.97
N GLU A 112 -0.57 9.48 -23.92
CA GLU A 112 -1.19 8.25 -24.41
C GLU A 112 -2.37 7.82 -23.54
N SER A 113 -2.25 7.93 -22.22
CA SER A 113 -3.26 7.51 -21.25
C SER A 113 -4.59 8.23 -21.43
N PHE A 114 -4.60 9.49 -21.87
CA PHE A 114 -5.84 10.21 -22.17
C PHE A 114 -6.58 9.66 -23.40
N GLU A 115 -5.88 9.10 -24.37
CA GLU A 115 -6.46 8.53 -25.61
C GLU A 115 -6.95 7.09 -25.44
N LEU A 116 -6.48 6.39 -24.42
CA LEU A 116 -6.88 5.01 -24.13
C LEU A 116 -8.33 4.94 -23.64
N SER A 117 -8.99 3.81 -23.86
CA SER A 117 -10.26 3.49 -23.20
C SER A 117 -10.06 3.12 -21.73
N ASP A 118 -11.13 3.18 -20.94
CA ASP A 118 -11.08 2.76 -19.53
C ASP A 118 -10.66 1.30 -19.35
N ALA A 119 -11.04 0.43 -20.29
CA ALA A 119 -10.61 -0.97 -20.29
C ALA A 119 -9.10 -1.12 -20.47
N GLN A 120 -8.51 -0.36 -21.40
CA GLN A 120 -7.06 -0.38 -21.66
C GLN A 120 -6.25 0.19 -20.49
N LEU A 121 -6.78 1.23 -19.82
CA LEU A 121 -6.16 1.77 -18.60
C LEU A 121 -6.18 0.75 -17.45
N VAL A 122 -7.31 0.04 -17.30
CA VAL A 122 -7.49 -0.95 -16.22
C VAL A 122 -6.71 -2.24 -16.48
N GLU A 123 -6.46 -2.61 -17.74
CA GLU A 123 -5.63 -3.76 -18.13
C GLU A 123 -4.23 -3.70 -17.48
N VAL A 124 -3.63 -2.51 -17.39
CA VAL A 124 -2.34 -2.30 -16.72
C VAL A 124 -2.40 -2.63 -15.22
N LEU A 125 -3.55 -2.37 -14.59
CA LEU A 125 -3.77 -2.59 -13.16
C LEU A 125 -4.29 -4.00 -12.85
N GLU A 126 -4.72 -4.75 -13.86
CA GLU A 126 -5.29 -6.10 -13.74
C GLU A 126 -4.42 -7.09 -12.96
N PRO A 127 -3.07 -7.10 -13.08
CA PRO A 127 -2.24 -8.01 -12.29
C PRO A 127 -2.34 -7.83 -10.76
N ALA A 128 -2.82 -6.68 -10.28
CA ALA A 128 -3.12 -6.49 -8.86
C ALA A 128 -4.53 -6.98 -8.50
N LEU A 129 -5.45 -7.09 -9.44
CA LEU A 129 -6.83 -7.47 -9.20
C LEU A 129 -6.99 -9.01 -9.15
N PRO A 130 -8.01 -9.53 -8.44
CA PRO A 130 -8.39 -10.93 -8.59
C PRO A 130 -8.75 -11.24 -10.06
N PRO A 131 -8.77 -12.51 -10.50
CA PRO A 131 -9.25 -12.82 -11.84
C PRO A 131 -10.75 -12.53 -12.01
N ASP A 132 -11.16 -11.81 -13.05
CA ASP A 132 -12.56 -11.62 -13.47
C ASP A 132 -12.66 -11.36 -14.97
N ALA A 133 -13.17 -12.36 -15.69
CA ALA A 133 -13.38 -12.25 -17.14
C ALA A 133 -14.53 -11.29 -17.51
N SER A 134 -15.38 -10.87 -16.56
CA SER A 134 -16.49 -9.96 -16.83
C SER A 134 -16.09 -8.48 -16.85
N GLY A 135 -14.88 -8.14 -16.36
CA GLY A 135 -14.40 -6.76 -16.29
C GLY A 135 -15.20 -5.90 -15.32
N SER A 136 -15.73 -6.46 -14.23
CA SER A 136 -16.64 -5.76 -13.31
C SER A 136 -16.01 -4.54 -12.63
N TRP A 137 -14.68 -4.47 -12.57
CA TRP A 137 -13.90 -3.35 -12.03
C TRP A 137 -13.76 -2.16 -12.97
N ILE A 138 -13.88 -2.37 -14.29
CA ILE A 138 -13.49 -1.37 -15.30
C ILE A 138 -14.18 -0.02 -15.06
N PRO A 139 -15.49 0.08 -14.77
CA PRO A 139 -16.15 1.36 -14.59
C PRO A 139 -15.61 2.16 -13.40
N GLU A 140 -15.41 1.51 -12.25
CA GLU A 140 -14.99 2.20 -11.03
C GLU A 140 -13.51 2.58 -11.07
N TRP A 141 -12.66 1.65 -11.52
CA TRP A 141 -11.22 1.89 -11.65
C TRP A 141 -10.90 2.86 -12.77
N GLY A 142 -11.53 2.72 -13.94
CA GLY A 142 -11.38 3.64 -15.06
C GLY A 142 -11.74 5.07 -14.67
N ALA A 143 -12.91 5.27 -14.04
CA ALA A 143 -13.34 6.59 -13.58
C ALA A 143 -12.41 7.20 -12.52
N TRP A 144 -11.78 6.39 -11.67
CA TRP A 144 -10.76 6.89 -10.74
C TRP A 144 -9.46 7.24 -11.47
N VAL A 145 -8.95 6.38 -12.35
CA VAL A 145 -7.71 6.62 -13.11
C VAL A 145 -7.83 7.88 -13.96
N ARG A 146 -8.97 8.12 -14.61
CA ARG A 146 -9.22 9.35 -15.38
C ARG A 146 -9.06 10.61 -14.54
N ARG A 147 -9.66 10.63 -13.35
CA ARG A 147 -9.55 11.77 -12.43
C ARG A 147 -8.12 11.94 -11.92
N TYR A 148 -7.47 10.82 -11.62
CA TYR A 148 -6.06 10.79 -11.23
C TYR A 148 -5.14 11.39 -12.31
N LEU A 149 -5.33 11.02 -13.59
CA LEU A 149 -4.53 11.52 -14.70
C LEU A 149 -4.64 13.05 -14.83
N VAL A 150 -5.84 13.61 -14.70
CA VAL A 150 -6.06 15.07 -14.72
C VAL A 150 -5.31 15.77 -13.59
N VAL A 151 -5.47 15.29 -12.35
CA VAL A 151 -4.81 15.90 -11.18
C VAL A 151 -3.28 15.84 -11.29
N VAL A 152 -2.76 14.73 -11.81
CA VAL A 152 -1.32 14.58 -12.02
C VAL A 152 -0.83 15.49 -13.14
N GLU A 153 -1.50 15.52 -14.29
CA GLU A 153 -1.12 16.38 -15.42
C GLU A 153 -1.08 17.86 -15.01
N GLU A 154 -2.14 18.35 -14.35
CA GLU A 154 -2.21 19.72 -13.86
C GLU A 154 -1.07 20.04 -12.87
N GLY A 155 -0.84 19.13 -11.91
CA GLY A 155 0.21 19.30 -10.91
C GLY A 155 1.61 19.30 -11.50
N LEU A 156 1.90 18.41 -12.46
CA LEU A 156 3.19 18.35 -13.14
C LEU A 156 3.42 19.60 -14.00
N ALA A 157 2.39 20.10 -14.69
CA ALA A 157 2.48 21.32 -15.48
C ALA A 157 2.80 22.55 -14.60
N GLU A 158 2.15 22.69 -13.43
CA GLU A 158 2.42 23.78 -12.48
C GLU A 158 3.84 23.70 -11.90
N ALA A 159 4.34 22.48 -11.65
CA ALA A 159 5.67 22.26 -11.09
C ALA A 159 6.80 22.18 -12.13
N GLU A 160 6.49 22.31 -13.43
CA GLU A 160 7.42 22.14 -14.55
C GLU A 160 8.15 20.78 -14.52
N LEU A 161 7.44 19.71 -14.15
CA LEU A 161 7.97 18.34 -14.07
C LEU A 161 7.51 17.49 -15.26
N SER A 162 8.38 16.58 -15.70
CA SER A 162 8.07 15.59 -16.74
C SER A 162 7.33 14.36 -16.19
N ASP A 163 6.70 13.61 -17.09
CA ASP A 163 6.06 12.33 -16.75
C ASP A 163 7.10 11.25 -16.41
N GLU A 164 8.29 11.31 -17.02
CA GLU A 164 9.43 10.45 -16.67
C GLU A 164 9.89 10.69 -15.22
N GLU A 165 10.00 11.96 -14.80
CA GLU A 165 10.35 12.31 -13.42
C GLU A 165 9.27 11.83 -12.43
N ARG A 166 7.98 11.94 -12.80
CA ARG A 166 6.88 11.36 -12.02
C ARG A 166 7.09 9.86 -11.83
N ARG A 167 7.34 9.12 -12.92
CA ARG A 167 7.51 7.66 -12.89
C ARG A 167 8.70 7.26 -12.03
N CYS A 168 9.87 7.90 -12.20
CA CYS A 168 11.03 7.66 -11.37
C CYS A 168 10.75 7.92 -9.88
N ARG A 169 10.01 8.99 -9.56
CA ARG A 169 9.59 9.27 -8.18
C ARG A 169 8.71 8.16 -7.64
N MET A 170 7.67 7.74 -8.37
CA MET A 170 6.79 6.66 -7.93
C MET A 170 7.53 5.35 -7.71
N ASP A 171 8.43 4.98 -8.63
CA ASP A 171 9.21 3.76 -8.55
C ASP A 171 10.12 3.71 -7.32
N SER A 172 10.63 4.86 -6.87
CA SER A 172 11.41 4.95 -5.62
C SER A 172 10.57 4.88 -4.34
N HIS A 173 9.25 5.12 -4.43
CA HIS A 173 8.32 5.04 -3.29
C HIS A 173 7.51 3.73 -3.25
N ASN A 174 7.40 3.04 -4.38
CA ASN A 174 6.58 1.87 -4.57
C ASN A 174 7.47 0.64 -4.85
N PRO A 175 7.77 -0.16 -3.81
CA PRO A 175 8.59 -1.35 -3.98
C PRO A 175 7.87 -2.35 -4.90
N LEU A 176 8.65 -3.03 -5.72
CA LEU A 176 8.21 -4.17 -6.52
C LEU A 176 8.24 -5.47 -5.70
N TYR A 177 9.19 -5.59 -4.78
CA TYR A 177 9.38 -6.78 -3.94
C TYR A 177 9.14 -6.46 -2.47
N ILE A 178 8.30 -7.27 -1.81
CA ILE A 178 8.05 -7.19 -0.36
C ILE A 178 8.13 -8.59 0.26
N PRO A 179 8.40 -8.70 1.57
CA PRO A 179 8.40 -9.99 2.27
C PRO A 179 6.96 -10.49 2.46
N ARG A 180 6.32 -10.94 1.37
CA ARG A 180 4.95 -11.49 1.40
C ARG A 180 4.92 -12.72 2.32
N ASN A 181 3.87 -12.86 3.13
CA ASN A 181 3.78 -13.98 4.08
C ASN A 181 3.94 -15.36 3.43
N TYR A 182 3.41 -15.57 2.21
CA TYR A 182 3.57 -16.86 1.53
C TYR A 182 5.03 -17.14 1.13
N LEU A 183 5.80 -16.09 0.75
CA LEU A 183 7.22 -16.23 0.43
C LEU A 183 8.02 -16.57 1.70
N LEU A 184 7.67 -15.93 2.82
CA LEU A 184 8.25 -16.25 4.13
C LEU A 184 7.93 -17.71 4.51
N GLN A 185 6.69 -18.15 4.35
CA GLN A 185 6.27 -19.52 4.67
C GLN A 185 7.03 -20.55 3.82
N VAL A 186 7.18 -20.32 2.52
CA VAL A 186 7.98 -21.17 1.63
C VAL A 186 9.44 -21.24 2.09
N ALA A 187 10.03 -20.10 2.48
CA ALA A 187 11.39 -20.05 2.98
C ALA A 187 11.57 -20.77 4.33
N ILE A 188 10.60 -20.65 5.24
CA ILE A 188 10.58 -21.34 6.54
C ILE A 188 10.52 -22.85 6.33
N GLU A 189 9.55 -23.34 5.55
CA GLU A 189 9.35 -24.77 5.31
C GLU A 189 10.55 -25.43 4.62
N ALA A 190 11.21 -24.72 3.70
CA ALA A 190 12.43 -25.20 3.07
C ALA A 190 13.59 -25.26 4.07
N THR A 191 13.72 -24.24 4.92
CA THR A 191 14.75 -24.14 5.95
C THR A 191 14.63 -25.24 6.99
N GLU A 192 13.41 -25.56 7.45
CA GLU A 192 13.16 -26.67 8.38
C GLU A 192 13.57 -28.04 7.82
N LYS A 193 13.57 -28.18 6.49
CA LYS A 193 14.05 -29.37 5.77
C LYS A 193 15.55 -29.32 5.45
N GLY A 194 16.27 -28.33 5.97
CA GLY A 194 17.70 -28.13 5.75
C GLY A 194 18.08 -27.41 4.45
N ASN A 195 17.10 -26.89 3.69
CA ASN A 195 17.36 -26.12 2.47
C ASN A 195 17.18 -24.61 2.71
N HIS A 196 18.29 -23.89 2.82
CA HIS A 196 18.30 -22.44 3.06
C HIS A 196 18.24 -21.58 1.78
N ALA A 197 18.26 -22.18 0.58
CA ALA A 197 18.34 -21.42 -0.67
C ALA A 197 17.17 -20.42 -0.85
N PRO A 198 15.89 -20.78 -0.62
CA PRO A 198 14.78 -19.84 -0.79
C PRO A 198 14.84 -18.65 0.17
N LEU A 199 15.36 -18.85 1.38
CA LEU A 199 15.58 -17.76 2.34
C LEU A 199 16.66 -16.80 1.84
N LEU A 200 17.79 -17.34 1.37
CA LEU A 200 18.91 -16.53 0.89
C LEU A 200 18.54 -15.76 -0.38
N GLU A 201 17.79 -16.37 -1.30
CA GLU A 201 17.26 -15.69 -2.49
C GLU A 201 16.30 -14.57 -2.11
N LEU A 202 15.32 -14.83 -1.22
CA LEU A 202 14.39 -13.80 -0.77
C LEU A 202 15.12 -12.62 -0.12
N LEU A 203 16.11 -12.89 0.75
CA LEU A 203 16.95 -11.84 1.35
C LEU A 203 17.73 -11.05 0.31
N GLN A 204 18.22 -11.70 -0.75
CA GLN A 204 18.95 -11.04 -1.81
C GLN A 204 18.04 -10.10 -2.61
N VAL A 205 16.84 -10.55 -2.98
CA VAL A 205 15.86 -9.74 -3.71
C VAL A 205 15.44 -8.51 -2.92
N LEU A 206 15.23 -8.67 -1.60
CA LEU A 206 14.79 -7.60 -0.71
C LEU A 206 15.85 -6.52 -0.42
N LYS A 207 17.11 -6.70 -0.84
CA LYS A 207 18.14 -5.64 -0.75
C LYS A 207 17.88 -4.48 -1.71
N THR A 208 17.25 -4.77 -2.84
CA THR A 208 16.93 -3.79 -3.89
C THR A 208 15.45 -3.91 -4.28
N PRO A 209 14.51 -3.63 -3.36
CA PRO A 209 13.10 -3.99 -3.53
C PRO A 209 12.37 -3.12 -4.55
N TYR A 210 12.94 -1.98 -4.95
CA TYR A 210 12.34 -0.99 -5.87
C TYR A 210 12.74 -1.21 -7.34
N VAL A 211 13.81 -1.98 -7.59
CA VAL A 211 14.38 -2.16 -8.93
C VAL A 211 14.02 -3.55 -9.42
N ALA A 212 13.48 -3.65 -10.64
CA ALA A 212 13.22 -4.93 -11.28
C ALA A 212 14.53 -5.71 -11.47
N GLN A 213 14.50 -7.00 -11.08
CA GLN A 213 15.65 -7.90 -11.14
C GLN A 213 15.35 -9.03 -12.12
N ASP A 214 16.25 -9.24 -13.08
CA ASP A 214 16.11 -10.29 -14.09
C ASP A 214 15.95 -11.66 -13.44
N GLY A 215 14.90 -12.39 -13.85
CA GLY A 215 14.58 -13.71 -13.32
C GLY A 215 13.85 -13.72 -11.96
N MET A 216 13.64 -12.56 -11.32
CA MET A 216 13.01 -12.46 -9.99
C MET A 216 11.53 -12.04 -10.04
N HIS A 217 10.91 -12.03 -11.22
CA HIS A 217 9.50 -11.66 -11.38
C HIS A 217 8.55 -12.48 -10.48
N ALA A 218 8.91 -13.74 -10.17
CA ALA A 218 8.15 -14.60 -9.28
C ALA A 218 7.93 -14.01 -7.86
N TYR A 219 8.86 -13.19 -7.39
CA TYR A 219 8.80 -12.54 -6.07
C TYR A 219 7.90 -11.30 -6.02
N ALA A 220 7.48 -10.78 -7.19
CA ALA A 220 6.56 -9.65 -7.28
C ALA A 220 5.09 -10.08 -7.26
N HIS A 221 4.79 -11.33 -7.63
CA HIS A 221 3.43 -11.82 -7.78
C HIS A 221 2.60 -11.79 -6.48
N PRO A 222 1.28 -11.63 -6.58
CA PRO A 222 0.39 -11.72 -5.43
C PRO A 222 0.38 -13.17 -4.89
N ALA A 223 -0.17 -13.31 -3.68
CA ALA A 223 -0.26 -14.62 -3.05
C ALA A 223 -1.06 -15.62 -3.92
N PRO A 224 -0.55 -16.84 -4.13
CA PRO A 224 -1.28 -17.88 -4.85
C PRO A 224 -2.52 -18.34 -4.07
N ASP A 225 -3.45 -19.00 -4.76
CA ASP A 225 -4.74 -19.41 -4.18
C ASP A 225 -4.65 -20.23 -2.90
N TRP A 226 -3.67 -21.14 -2.81
CA TRP A 226 -3.47 -21.95 -1.62
C TRP A 226 -3.09 -21.10 -0.41
N ALA A 227 -2.27 -20.07 -0.61
CA ALA A 227 -1.81 -19.18 0.45
C ALA A 227 -2.93 -18.21 0.88
N ARG A 228 -3.72 -17.73 -0.09
CA ARG A 228 -4.93 -16.92 0.18
C ARG A 228 -5.94 -17.66 1.06
N LYS A 229 -6.13 -18.96 0.84
CA LYS A 229 -7.03 -19.80 1.66
C LYS A 229 -6.45 -20.09 3.05
N ALA A 230 -5.14 -20.28 3.15
CA ALA A 230 -4.47 -20.54 4.43
C ALA A 230 -4.54 -19.32 5.39
N GLU A 231 -4.42 -18.11 4.85
CA GLU A 231 -4.60 -16.85 5.61
C GLU A 231 -5.99 -16.74 6.25
N VAL A 232 -7.02 -17.18 5.53
CA VAL A 232 -8.40 -17.19 6.04
C VAL A 232 -8.61 -18.29 7.09
N MET A 233 -8.01 -19.47 6.91
CA MET A 233 -8.20 -20.61 7.84
C MET A 233 -7.41 -20.49 9.14
N GLN A 234 -6.22 -19.89 9.14
CA GLN A 234 -5.49 -19.60 10.38
C GLN A 234 -6.27 -18.61 11.28
N HIS A 235 -7.14 -17.79 10.70
CA HIS A 235 -8.02 -16.88 11.45
C HIS A 235 -9.22 -17.59 12.11
N CYS A 236 -9.69 -18.71 11.54
CA CYS A 236 -10.79 -19.51 12.12
C CYS A 236 -10.31 -20.51 13.19
N ALA A 237 -9.05 -20.94 13.15
CA ALA A 237 -8.48 -21.89 14.11
C ALA A 237 -8.09 -21.24 15.47
N GLY A 238 -8.11 -19.91 15.57
CA GLY A 238 -7.82 -19.15 16.80
C GLY A 238 -9.07 -18.70 17.58
N VAL A 239 -10.27 -19.08 17.15
CA VAL A 239 -11.53 -18.83 17.85
C VAL A 239 -12.23 -20.17 18.11
N MET A 240 -11.60 -21.01 18.92
CA MET A 240 -12.28 -22.07 19.65
C MET A 240 -11.63 -22.27 21.01
#